data_AF-A0A818SXM1-F1
#
_entry.id   AF-A0A818SXM1-F1
#
_cell.length_a   1.000
_cell.length_b   1.000
_cell.length_c   1.000
_cell.angle_alpha   90.00
_cell.angle_beta   90.00
_cell.angle_gamma   90.00
#
_symmetry.space_group_name_H-M   'P 1'
#
loop_
_entity.id
_entity.type
_entity.pdbx_description
1 polymer ?
#
loop_
_entity_poly.entity_id
_entity_poly.type
_entity_poly.pdbx_seq_one_letter_code
_entity_poly.pdbx_strand_id
1 'polypeptide(L)'
;MDVQKRDCLIRDIPVDCLVTNQESISIVWFDSIMINQNISDLSFIHLRTLNDYILFYSQKSLYFEYLMSKQKKNDHVIVILDDIEILEQTQNFVGIFTDRNSILVKLQKLIVDVEHQVAQNVGNIFSTFNRQERTLRDVRHELAVFMWRQVFKIMVKTMPHTLDARQELIDQCRLYYNGNQSQLTKIDEFERDYNPTDAVRWYTKSCFLFRSLSKALRTEDLGSLYTFRYFISDLCTILEATRDKRNITQVYRGGQMNKDEIENYSVGTIVATNGFLSTSRDLLVAKRFIGLDIITEKSPKKCEVTAFKGKDFSGEKIMAHKLFHPHLKSIGAVAKACKVKVHVTGSFKQLKTPNDFVLTSEMPLAVGHGIRFDLKDPKGGTLCNPLCMTSQSWKTLSEANCFITGVQKKGIKFTQPNLLDDGQVGKLSSPDAEKLKAQIQKLCAPKAPKG
;
A
#
# COMPACT_ATOMS: atom_id res chain seq x y z
N MET A 1 -5.30 -2.38 38.96
CA MET A 1 -6.31 -1.64 38.17
C MET A 1 -5.58 -0.94 37.06
N ASP A 2 -5.61 -1.58 35.89
CA ASP A 2 -5.04 -1.12 34.63
C ASP A 2 -5.74 0.14 34.12
N VAL A 3 -4.94 1.14 33.77
CA VAL A 3 -5.30 2.08 32.70
C VAL A 3 -4.14 2.07 31.73
N GLN A 4 -4.33 1.36 30.61
CA GLN A 4 -3.54 1.49 29.40
C GLN A 4 -3.43 2.98 29.05
N LYS A 5 -2.23 3.57 29.19
CA LYS A 5 -1.91 4.87 28.58
C LYS A 5 -1.99 4.68 27.07
N ARG A 6 -3.10 5.14 26.48
CA ARG A 6 -3.29 5.23 25.02
C ARG A 6 -2.27 6.24 24.46
N ASP A 7 -1.59 5.88 23.38
CA ASP A 7 -0.75 6.79 22.59
C ASP A 7 -1.59 8.00 22.15
N CYS A 8 -1.39 9.17 22.77
CA CYS A 8 -2.02 10.41 22.33
C CYS A 8 -1.28 10.95 21.11
N LEU A 9 -1.99 11.10 19.99
CA LEU A 9 -1.55 11.88 18.84
C LEU A 9 -1.30 13.32 19.28
N ILE A 10 -0.07 13.82 19.13
CA ILE A 10 0.22 15.26 19.30
C ILE A 10 -0.31 15.98 18.05
N ARG A 11 -1.14 17.00 18.24
CA ARG A 11 -1.83 17.75 17.18
C ARG A 11 -1.71 19.25 17.44
N ASP A 12 -1.95 20.04 16.40
CA ASP A 12 -2.07 21.49 16.50
C ASP A 12 -0.83 22.15 17.12
N ILE A 13 0.36 21.68 16.72
CA ILE A 13 1.64 22.24 17.17
C ILE A 13 1.86 23.58 16.46
N PRO A 14 2.06 24.69 17.18
CA PRO A 14 2.41 25.99 16.59
C PRO A 14 3.71 25.93 15.79
N VAL A 15 3.83 26.76 14.74
CA VAL A 15 4.96 26.72 13.79
C VAL A 15 6.31 26.95 14.46
N ASP A 16 6.35 27.86 15.44
CA ASP A 16 7.53 28.18 16.26
C ASP A 16 7.95 27.03 17.19
N CYS A 17 7.06 26.06 17.42
CA CYS A 17 7.30 24.88 18.26
C CYS A 17 7.61 23.62 17.44
N LEU A 18 7.65 23.70 16.11
CA LEU A 18 7.90 22.54 15.25
C LEU A 18 9.37 22.11 15.26
N VAL A 19 9.58 20.81 15.29
CA VAL A 19 10.91 20.19 15.14
C VAL A 19 11.35 20.31 13.67
N THR A 20 12.65 20.43 13.41
CA THR A 20 13.18 20.45 12.05
C THR A 20 12.83 19.15 11.31
N ASN A 21 12.13 19.28 10.19
CA ASN A 21 11.88 18.18 9.25
C ASN A 21 13.21 17.56 8.75
N GLN A 22 13.42 16.27 9.03
CA GLN A 22 14.56 15.48 8.57
C GLN A 22 14.19 14.55 7.39
N GLU A 23 12.96 14.64 6.90
CA GLU A 23 12.44 13.89 5.76
C GLU A 23 12.47 14.72 4.47
N SER A 24 12.57 14.04 3.33
CA SER A 24 12.48 14.62 1.99
C SER A 24 11.13 15.31 1.74
N ILE A 25 10.10 14.84 2.45
CA ILE A 25 8.70 15.24 2.29
C ILE A 25 8.08 15.42 3.68
N SER A 26 7.31 16.49 3.86
CA SER A 26 6.44 16.67 5.02
C SER A 26 5.03 16.20 4.69
N ILE A 27 4.44 15.33 5.52
CA ILE A 27 3.02 14.98 5.41
C ILE A 27 2.24 15.82 6.41
N VAL A 28 1.28 16.59 5.90
CA VAL A 28 0.39 17.41 6.74
C VAL A 28 -1.03 16.95 6.54
N TRP A 29 -1.65 16.53 7.64
CA TRP A 29 -3.03 16.08 7.66
C TRP A 29 -3.90 17.13 8.34
N PHE A 30 -4.91 17.62 7.63
CA PHE A 30 -5.95 18.48 8.20
C PHE A 30 -7.31 17.77 8.22
N ASP A 31 -7.96 17.73 9.38
CA ASP A 31 -9.32 17.22 9.52
C ASP A 31 -10.06 18.01 10.62
N SER A 32 -11.06 18.78 10.19
CA SER A 32 -11.85 19.70 11.02
C SER A 32 -12.85 18.98 11.95
N ILE A 33 -13.13 17.70 11.69
CA ILE A 33 -14.12 16.88 12.41
C ILE A 33 -13.43 15.99 13.47
N MET A 34 -12.09 16.06 13.59
CA MET A 34 -11.29 15.30 14.56
C MET A 34 -11.50 15.68 16.04
N ILE A 35 -12.75 15.78 16.50
CA ILE A 35 -13.04 16.14 17.89
C ILE A 35 -12.84 14.94 18.83
N ASN A 36 -12.92 13.68 18.39
CA ASN A 36 -12.67 12.53 19.28
C ASN A 36 -12.50 11.14 18.62
N GLN A 37 -12.37 11.05 17.30
CA GLN A 37 -12.20 9.75 16.64
C GLN A 37 -10.72 9.53 16.33
N ASN A 38 -10.14 8.46 16.85
CA ASN A 38 -8.85 7.95 16.38
C ASN A 38 -8.92 7.89 14.85
N ILE A 39 -8.05 8.61 14.12
CA ILE A 39 -7.63 8.14 12.80
C ILE A 39 -7.37 6.67 13.01
N SER A 40 -8.15 5.79 12.36
CA SER A 40 -8.14 4.36 12.69
C SER A 40 -6.69 3.94 12.86
N ASP A 41 -6.32 3.38 14.02
CA ASP A 41 -4.91 3.21 14.42
C ASP A 41 -4.07 2.57 13.30
N LEU A 42 -4.73 1.77 12.44
CA LEU A 42 -4.20 1.22 11.19
C LEU A 42 -3.67 2.25 10.18
N SER A 43 -4.41 3.31 9.86
CA SER A 43 -4.00 4.35 8.90
C SER A 43 -2.82 5.17 9.42
N PHE A 44 -2.80 5.45 10.72
CA PHE A 44 -1.70 6.16 11.38
C PHE A 44 -0.43 5.32 11.43
N ILE A 45 -0.54 4.06 11.86
CA ILE A 45 0.58 3.11 11.85
C ILE A 45 1.13 2.98 10.42
N HIS A 46 0.25 2.89 9.41
CA HIS A 46 0.67 2.77 8.02
C HIS A 46 1.31 4.05 7.47
N LEU A 47 0.80 5.25 7.77
CA LEU A 47 1.47 6.49 7.39
C LEU A 47 2.85 6.63 8.05
N ARG A 48 2.96 6.24 9.33
CA ARG A 48 4.25 6.14 10.03
C ARG A 48 5.16 5.02 9.51
N THR A 49 4.71 4.17 8.58
CA THR A 49 5.63 3.30 7.81
C THR A 49 6.20 3.99 6.56
N LEU A 50 5.57 5.08 6.11
CA LEU A 50 5.91 5.78 4.88
C LEU A 50 6.73 7.05 5.11
N ASN A 51 6.48 7.76 6.21
CA ASN A 51 7.18 8.99 6.54
C ASN A 51 7.17 9.19 8.06
N ASP A 52 8.30 9.58 8.64
CA ASP A 52 8.41 9.80 10.08
C ASP A 52 8.05 11.25 10.49
N TYR A 53 8.03 12.21 9.54
CA TYR A 53 7.66 13.61 9.76
C TYR A 53 6.21 13.90 9.30
N ILE A 54 5.27 13.63 10.21
CA ILE A 54 3.82 13.80 9.98
C ILE A 54 3.25 14.81 10.97
N LEU A 55 2.56 15.83 10.45
CA LEU A 55 1.88 16.85 11.23
C LEU A 55 0.36 16.70 11.13
N PHE A 56 -0.32 16.90 12.26
CA PHE A 56 -1.77 16.80 12.35
C PHE A 56 -2.36 18.11 12.85
N TYR A 57 -3.31 18.66 12.10
CA TYR A 57 -4.04 19.87 12.48
C TYR A 57 -5.55 19.61 12.47
N SER A 58 -6.20 20.02 13.55
CA SER A 58 -7.65 20.17 13.64
C SER A 58 -8.07 21.63 13.53
N GLN A 59 -7.17 22.55 13.92
CA GLN A 59 -7.40 23.98 13.86
C GLN A 59 -7.01 24.54 12.50
N LYS A 60 -8.00 25.14 11.82
CA LYS A 60 -7.81 25.75 10.50
C LYS A 60 -6.75 26.86 10.53
N SER A 61 -6.70 27.67 11.60
CA SER A 61 -5.72 28.75 11.77
C SER A 61 -4.29 28.24 11.78
N LEU A 62 -3.97 27.29 12.66
CA LEU A 62 -2.61 26.72 12.80
C LEU A 62 -2.17 25.96 11.55
N TYR A 63 -3.11 25.26 10.91
CA TYR A 63 -2.86 24.62 9.61
C TYR A 63 -2.46 25.64 8.54
N PHE A 64 -3.20 26.74 8.40
CA PHE A 64 -2.85 27.80 7.44
C PHE A 64 -1.56 28.51 7.82
N GLU A 65 -1.30 28.73 9.10
CA GLU A 65 -0.06 29.31 9.58
C GLU A 65 1.16 28.47 9.16
N TYR A 66 1.07 27.14 9.29
CA TYR A 66 2.09 26.22 8.80
C TYR A 66 2.28 26.33 7.28
N LEU A 67 1.19 26.26 6.52
CA LEU A 67 1.22 26.31 5.06
C LEU A 67 1.78 27.61 4.50
N MET A 68 1.52 28.73 5.18
CA MET A 68 1.96 30.06 4.77
C MET A 68 3.35 30.41 5.33
N SER A 69 3.92 29.57 6.20
CA SER A 69 5.22 29.85 6.80
C SER A 69 6.33 29.82 5.75
N LYS A 70 7.11 30.91 5.68
CA LYS A 70 8.27 31.02 4.78
C LYS A 70 9.46 30.17 5.25
N GLN A 71 9.41 29.59 6.44
CA GLN A 71 10.51 28.82 7.04
C GLN A 71 10.82 27.51 6.29
N LYS A 72 9.93 27.05 5.41
CA LYS A 72 10.03 25.75 4.72
C LYS A 72 9.81 25.84 3.22
N LYS A 73 10.30 26.92 2.60
CA LYS A 73 10.19 27.18 1.15
C LYS A 73 10.82 26.10 0.24
N ASN A 74 11.63 25.19 0.78
CA ASN A 74 12.27 24.09 0.05
C ASN A 74 11.72 22.72 0.44
N ASP A 75 10.76 22.63 1.37
CA ASP A 75 10.17 21.35 1.77
C ASP A 75 9.07 20.96 0.79
N HIS A 76 9.09 19.70 0.35
CA HIS A 76 8.01 19.11 -0.42
C HIS A 76 6.87 18.76 0.52
N VAL A 77 5.73 19.45 0.41
CA VAL A 77 4.60 19.26 1.31
C VAL A 77 3.49 18.47 0.63
N ILE A 78 3.08 17.36 1.25
CA ILE A 78 1.89 16.60 0.88
C ILE A 78 0.77 16.95 1.86
N VAL A 79 -0.37 17.34 1.29
CA VAL A 79 -1.55 17.78 2.02
C VAL A 79 -2.66 16.73 1.91
N ILE A 80 -3.22 16.33 3.04
CA ILE A 80 -4.40 15.47 3.13
C ILE A 80 -5.56 16.30 3.69
N LEU A 81 -6.65 16.41 2.92
CA LEU A 81 -7.85 17.18 3.27
C LEU A 81 -9.10 16.30 3.31
N ASP A 82 -9.95 16.56 4.30
CA ASP A 82 -11.37 16.23 4.25
C ASP A 82 -12.14 17.53 3.94
N ASP A 83 -12.73 17.63 2.75
CA ASP A 83 -13.70 18.67 2.34
C ASP A 83 -13.31 20.15 2.60
N ILE A 84 -12.21 20.64 2.03
CA ILE A 84 -11.94 22.10 1.97
C ILE A 84 -11.50 22.56 0.57
N GLU A 85 -12.07 23.68 0.11
CA GLU A 85 -11.58 24.48 -1.02
C GLU A 85 -10.19 25.08 -0.71
N ILE A 86 -9.20 24.74 -1.52
CA ILE A 86 -7.82 25.18 -1.33
C ILE A 86 -7.63 26.58 -1.91
N LEU A 87 -6.95 27.45 -1.17
CA LEU A 87 -6.45 28.73 -1.65
C LEU A 87 -5.40 28.50 -2.75
N GLU A 88 -5.66 28.97 -3.96
CA GLU A 88 -4.81 28.89 -5.17
C GLU A 88 -3.41 29.56 -5.03
N GLN A 89 -2.97 29.96 -3.84
CA GLN A 89 -1.86 30.90 -3.64
C GLN A 89 -0.63 30.36 -2.91
N THR A 90 -0.34 29.06 -2.95
CA THR A 90 0.85 28.49 -2.31
C THR A 90 1.65 27.61 -3.28
N GLN A 91 2.93 27.98 -3.50
CA GLN A 91 3.76 27.51 -4.63
C GLN A 91 4.49 26.17 -4.40
N ASN A 92 4.29 25.46 -3.29
CA ASN A 92 5.15 24.32 -2.90
C ASN A 92 4.41 22.99 -2.65
N PHE A 93 3.16 22.88 -3.09
CA PHE A 93 2.42 21.63 -2.92
C PHE A 93 2.81 20.59 -3.95
N VAL A 94 3.11 19.41 -3.42
CA VAL A 94 3.50 18.25 -4.21
C VAL A 94 2.31 17.34 -4.48
N GLY A 95 1.34 17.30 -3.58
CA GLY A 95 0.07 16.64 -3.83
C GLY A 95 -0.98 17.00 -2.79
N ILE A 96 -2.22 16.99 -3.27
CA ILE A 96 -3.42 17.21 -2.48
C ILE A 96 -4.27 15.96 -2.59
N PHE A 97 -4.66 15.42 -1.43
CA PHE A 97 -5.49 14.23 -1.39
C PHE A 97 -6.80 14.48 -0.66
N THR A 98 -7.91 14.22 -1.35
CA THR A 98 -9.29 14.37 -0.86
C THR A 98 -10.05 13.05 -0.70
N ASP A 99 -9.49 11.94 -1.19
CA ASP A 99 -10.11 10.61 -1.13
C ASP A 99 -9.37 9.70 -0.14
N ARG A 100 -9.98 9.48 1.03
CA ARG A 100 -9.48 8.62 2.12
C ARG A 100 -9.11 7.20 1.67
N ASN A 101 -9.74 6.65 0.63
CA ASN A 101 -9.51 5.26 0.22
C ASN A 101 -8.37 5.09 -0.78
N SER A 102 -8.05 6.11 -1.57
CA SER A 102 -6.94 6.08 -2.53
C SER A 102 -5.67 6.80 -2.05
N ILE A 103 -5.74 7.49 -0.90
CA ILE A 103 -4.62 8.18 -0.27
C ILE A 103 -3.38 7.29 -0.17
N LEU A 104 -3.50 6.07 0.37
CA LEU A 104 -2.29 5.29 0.69
C LEU A 104 -1.49 4.90 -0.56
N VAL A 105 -2.17 4.40 -1.59
CA VAL A 105 -1.52 3.96 -2.84
C VAL A 105 -0.98 5.14 -3.63
N LYS A 106 -1.75 6.25 -3.68
CA LYS A 106 -1.33 7.44 -4.43
C LYS A 106 -0.23 8.22 -3.71
N LEU A 107 -0.26 8.27 -2.38
CA LEU A 107 0.74 8.93 -1.54
C LEU A 107 2.06 8.16 -1.56
N GLN A 108 2.02 6.82 -1.55
CA GLN A 108 3.20 5.98 -1.79
C GLN A 108 3.85 6.30 -3.14
N LYS A 109 3.07 6.31 -4.21
CA LYS A 109 3.58 6.62 -5.55
C LYS A 109 4.15 8.05 -5.63
N LEU A 110 3.42 9.03 -5.07
CA LEU A 110 3.83 10.42 -5.11
C LEU A 110 5.12 10.67 -4.31
N ILE A 111 5.27 10.03 -3.15
CA ILE A 111 6.52 10.10 -2.36
C ILE A 111 7.70 9.63 -3.21
N VAL A 112 7.55 8.47 -3.87
CA VAL A 112 8.59 7.91 -4.76
C VAL A 112 8.90 8.84 -5.93
N ASP A 113 7.87 9.41 -6.57
CA ASP A 113 8.03 10.30 -7.73
C ASP A 113 8.76 11.61 -7.35
N VAL A 114 8.57 12.09 -6.12
CA VAL A 114 9.13 13.37 -5.64
C VAL A 114 10.55 13.19 -5.16
N GLU A 115 10.81 12.09 -4.45
CA GLU A 115 12.17 11.67 -4.15
C GLU A 115 12.98 11.48 -5.44
N HIS A 116 12.35 10.96 -6.50
CA HIS A 116 12.96 10.84 -7.82
C HIS A 116 13.30 12.20 -8.47
N GLN A 117 12.44 13.22 -8.35
CA GLN A 117 12.67 14.57 -8.90
C GLN A 117 13.76 15.34 -8.13
N VAL A 118 13.78 15.25 -6.80
CA VAL A 118 14.80 15.90 -5.95
C VAL A 118 16.21 15.37 -6.28
N ALA A 119 16.33 14.09 -6.61
CA ALA A 119 17.60 13.45 -6.92
C ALA A 119 18.26 13.94 -8.23
N GLN A 120 17.50 14.52 -9.17
CA GLN A 120 18.04 14.94 -10.48
C GLN A 120 18.70 16.34 -10.47
N ASN A 121 18.51 17.14 -9.42
CA ASN A 121 18.84 18.56 -9.42
C ASN A 121 20.18 18.96 -8.77
N VAL A 122 21.02 18.03 -8.32
CA VAL A 122 22.27 18.37 -7.58
C VAL A 122 23.51 17.83 -8.30
N GLY A 123 24.13 18.69 -9.12
CA GLY A 123 25.41 18.44 -9.76
C GLY A 123 26.56 19.13 -9.03
N ASN A 124 27.34 18.40 -8.23
CA ASN A 124 28.77 18.65 -8.10
C ASN A 124 29.52 17.47 -7.44
N ILE A 125 30.80 17.37 -7.78
CA ILE A 125 31.62 16.16 -7.86
C ILE A 125 31.89 15.38 -6.54
N PHE A 126 31.37 15.84 -5.39
CA PHE A 126 31.36 15.13 -4.09
C PHE A 126 30.06 15.31 -3.27
N SER A 127 28.93 15.66 -3.90
CA SER A 127 27.63 15.75 -3.22
C SER A 127 26.98 14.37 -3.03
N THR A 128 27.37 13.69 -1.95
CA THR A 128 26.55 12.72 -1.17
C THR A 128 25.85 11.62 -1.97
N PHE A 129 26.65 10.73 -2.56
CA PHE A 129 26.31 9.41 -3.13
C PHE A 129 24.81 9.05 -3.22
N ASN A 130 24.11 9.77 -4.11
CA ASN A 130 22.78 9.50 -4.65
C ASN A 130 21.67 9.19 -3.62
N ARG A 131 20.90 10.22 -3.20
CA ARG A 131 19.66 10.13 -2.40
C ARG A 131 18.49 9.46 -3.16
N GLN A 132 18.74 8.33 -3.82
CA GLN A 132 17.71 7.40 -4.30
C GLN A 132 17.80 6.16 -3.43
N GLU A 133 16.68 5.68 -2.88
CA GLU A 133 16.66 4.36 -2.23
C GLU A 133 16.88 3.26 -3.29
N ARG A 134 18.13 2.87 -3.54
CA ARG A 134 18.44 1.76 -4.45
C ARG A 134 18.62 0.47 -3.68
N THR A 135 17.98 -0.59 -4.16
CA THR A 135 18.07 -1.90 -3.51
C THR A 135 19.21 -2.74 -4.07
N LEU A 136 19.51 -2.60 -5.36
CA LEU A 136 20.58 -3.29 -6.06
C LEU A 136 21.50 -2.30 -6.81
N ARG A 137 22.75 -2.71 -7.03
CA ARG A 137 23.76 -1.96 -7.81
C ARG A 137 24.40 -2.83 -8.86
N ASP A 138 24.62 -2.29 -10.05
CA ASP A 138 25.44 -2.97 -11.06
C ASP A 138 26.93 -2.78 -10.72
N VAL A 139 27.56 -3.86 -10.28
CA VAL A 139 28.95 -3.85 -9.82
C VAL A 139 29.91 -3.42 -10.93
N ARG A 140 29.58 -3.69 -12.20
CA ARG A 140 30.47 -3.39 -13.33
C ARG A 140 30.55 -1.90 -13.61
N HIS A 141 29.43 -1.20 -13.48
CA HIS A 141 29.33 0.23 -13.74
C HIS A 141 29.56 1.08 -12.47
N GLU A 142 29.38 0.52 -11.28
CA GLU A 142 29.51 1.21 -9.99
C GLU A 142 30.62 0.63 -9.09
N LEU A 143 31.71 0.16 -9.69
CA LEU A 143 32.79 -0.55 -8.99
C LEU A 143 33.40 0.25 -7.81
N ALA A 144 33.58 1.56 -7.97
CA ALA A 144 34.16 2.41 -6.92
C ALA A 144 33.31 2.42 -5.64
N VAL A 145 31.99 2.50 -5.78
CA VAL A 145 31.04 2.50 -4.67
C VAL A 145 31.01 1.12 -4.00
N PHE A 146 31.04 0.05 -4.81
CA PHE A 146 31.17 -1.31 -4.29
C PHE A 146 32.45 -1.50 -3.46
N MET A 147 33.60 -1.05 -3.98
CA MET A 147 34.88 -1.13 -3.28
C MET A 147 34.88 -0.31 -1.99
N TRP A 148 34.34 0.92 -2.02
CA TRP A 148 34.17 1.75 -0.83
C TRP A 148 33.38 1.02 0.26
N ARG A 149 32.31 0.29 -0.08
CA ARG A 149 31.54 -0.50 0.89
C ARG A 149 32.35 -1.62 1.52
N GLN A 150 33.21 -2.29 0.75
CA GLN A 150 34.11 -3.31 1.32
C GLN A 150 35.08 -2.67 2.31
N VAL A 151 35.64 -1.50 1.96
CA VAL A 151 36.52 -0.73 2.84
C VAL A 151 35.78 -0.24 4.08
N PHE A 152 34.56 0.30 3.93
CA PHE A 152 33.72 0.75 5.05
C PHE A 152 33.40 -0.40 6.00
N LYS A 153 33.05 -1.57 5.49
CA LYS A 153 32.83 -2.78 6.31
C LYS A 153 34.08 -3.11 7.14
N ILE A 154 35.27 -3.06 6.53
CA ILE A 154 36.52 -3.29 7.25
C ILE A 154 36.73 -2.21 8.31
N MET A 155 36.56 -0.94 7.94
CA MET A 155 36.74 0.22 8.82
C MET A 155 35.83 0.14 10.05
N VAL A 156 34.53 -0.11 9.88
CA VAL A 156 33.59 -0.22 11.01
C VAL A 156 33.96 -1.36 11.95
N LYS A 157 34.49 -2.47 11.41
CA LYS A 157 34.93 -3.61 12.23
C LYS A 157 36.24 -3.35 12.96
N THR A 158 37.09 -2.45 12.47
CA THR A 158 38.35 -2.09 13.13
C THR A 158 38.21 -0.88 14.05
N MET A 159 37.11 -0.14 13.97
CA MET A 159 36.81 0.95 14.88
C MET A 159 36.68 0.46 16.33
N PRO A 160 37.09 1.29 17.31
CA PRO A 160 36.87 0.99 18.71
C PRO A 160 35.39 0.76 19.03
N HIS A 161 35.06 -0.39 19.62
CA HIS A 161 33.73 -0.69 20.13
C HIS A 161 33.59 -0.10 21.54
N THR A 162 33.22 1.19 21.60
CA THR A 162 33.18 1.96 22.86
C THR A 162 31.75 2.24 23.30
N LEU A 163 31.58 2.44 24.61
CA LEU A 163 30.31 2.90 25.18
C LEU A 163 29.92 4.29 24.68
N ASP A 164 30.91 5.14 24.38
CA ASP A 164 30.65 6.47 23.79
C ASP A 164 29.98 6.35 22.41
N ALA A 165 30.44 5.41 21.57
CA ALA A 165 29.81 5.16 20.26
C ALA A 165 28.38 4.63 20.41
N ARG A 166 28.11 3.83 21.46
CA ARG A 166 26.75 3.39 21.80
C ARG A 166 25.88 4.57 22.23
N GLN A 167 26.40 5.46 23.08
CA GLN A 167 25.65 6.61 23.56
C GLN A 167 25.35 7.59 22.43
N GLU A 168 26.32 7.88 21.56
CA GLU A 168 26.12 8.72 20.38
C GLU A 168 25.00 8.18 19.48
N LEU A 169 24.97 6.87 19.24
CA LEU A 169 23.87 6.22 18.52
C LEU A 169 22.51 6.49 19.18
N ILE A 170 22.41 6.29 20.50
CA ILE A 170 21.17 6.47 21.25
C ILE A 170 20.71 7.93 21.20
N ASP A 171 21.61 8.87 21.43
CA ASP A 171 21.31 10.29 21.48
C ASP A 171 20.85 10.80 20.12
N GLN A 172 21.54 10.41 19.04
CA GLN A 172 21.12 10.75 17.68
C GLN A 172 19.75 10.15 17.34
N CYS A 173 19.46 8.91 17.76
CA CYS A 173 18.14 8.32 17.56
C CYS A 173 17.05 9.05 18.35
N ARG A 174 17.33 9.48 19.60
CA ARG A 174 16.37 10.26 20.41
C ARG A 174 16.08 11.61 19.78
N LEU A 175 17.10 12.28 19.25
CA LEU A 175 16.95 13.53 18.51
C LEU A 175 16.10 13.34 17.25
N TYR A 176 16.37 12.29 16.47
CA TYR A 176 15.61 11.98 15.26
C TYR A 176 14.14 11.65 15.55
N TYR A 177 13.88 10.83 16.56
CA TYR A 177 12.54 10.39 16.95
C TYR A 177 11.88 11.28 18.01
N ASN A 178 12.32 12.53 18.13
CA ASN A 178 11.72 13.47 19.07
C ASN A 178 10.20 13.62 18.80
N GLY A 179 9.38 13.58 19.84
CA GLY A 179 7.92 13.58 19.73
C GLY A 179 7.29 12.24 19.28
N ASN A 180 8.08 11.22 18.94
CA ASN A 180 7.59 9.88 18.62
C ASN A 180 7.74 8.93 19.82
N GLN A 181 6.84 9.04 20.79
CA GLN A 181 6.91 8.31 22.06
C GLN A 181 7.09 6.79 21.90
N SER A 182 6.42 6.18 20.91
CA SER A 182 6.53 4.75 20.63
C SER A 182 7.96 4.33 20.24
N GLN A 183 8.65 5.14 19.43
CA GLN A 183 10.04 4.87 19.07
C GLN A 183 10.99 5.21 20.23
N LEU A 184 10.73 6.30 20.96
CA LEU A 184 11.51 6.66 22.15
C LEU A 184 11.50 5.54 23.19
N THR A 185 10.35 4.94 23.49
CA THR A 185 10.28 3.77 24.40
C THR A 185 11.08 2.58 23.88
N LYS A 186 11.11 2.34 22.57
CA LYS A 186 11.96 1.27 21.99
C LYS A 186 13.45 1.60 22.05
N ILE A 187 13.81 2.88 22.00
CA ILE A 187 15.18 3.34 22.23
C ILE A 187 15.56 3.11 23.69
N ASP A 188 14.67 3.41 24.64
CA ASP A 188 14.90 3.15 26.07
C ASP A 188 15.05 1.64 26.36
N GLU A 189 14.23 0.79 25.72
CA GLU A 189 14.39 -0.67 25.77
C GLU A 189 15.75 -1.11 25.22
N PHE A 190 16.23 -0.50 24.14
CA PHE A 190 17.54 -0.83 23.57
C PHE A 190 18.70 -0.37 24.48
N GLU A 191 18.63 0.83 25.03
CA GLU A 191 19.63 1.34 25.97
C GLU A 191 19.74 0.48 27.24
N ARG A 192 18.61 -0.07 27.71
CA ARG A 192 18.60 -0.93 28.90
C ARG A 192 18.98 -2.39 28.60
N ASP A 193 18.43 -2.98 27.55
CA ASP A 193 18.39 -4.45 27.38
C ASP A 193 19.28 -4.96 26.22
N TYR A 194 19.96 -4.08 25.47
CA TYR A 194 20.76 -4.52 24.32
C TYR A 194 22.00 -5.32 24.72
N ASN A 195 22.20 -6.45 24.04
CA ASN A 195 23.42 -7.24 24.06
C ASN A 195 23.90 -7.52 22.62
N PRO A 196 25.22 -7.48 22.34
CA PRO A 196 25.76 -7.78 21.01
C PRO A 196 25.30 -9.13 20.41
N THR A 197 25.10 -10.15 21.25
CA THR A 197 24.63 -11.47 20.80
C THR A 197 23.20 -11.46 20.25
N ASP A 198 22.39 -10.46 20.64
CA ASP A 198 21.01 -10.25 20.19
C ASP A 198 20.90 -9.32 18.98
N ALA A 199 22.03 -8.89 18.36
CA ALA A 199 22.01 -7.88 17.30
C ALA A 199 21.08 -8.25 16.12
N VAL A 200 21.02 -9.52 15.72
CA VAL A 200 20.09 -9.98 14.66
C VAL A 200 18.63 -9.79 15.08
N ARG A 201 18.30 -10.10 16.34
CA ARG A 201 16.94 -9.95 16.89
C ARG A 201 16.52 -8.48 16.88
N TRP A 202 17.43 -7.60 17.28
CA TRP A 202 17.18 -6.15 17.27
C TRP A 202 17.07 -5.59 15.85
N TYR A 203 17.91 -6.04 14.92
CA TYR A 203 17.84 -5.62 13.51
C TYR A 203 16.54 -6.10 12.83
N THR A 204 15.98 -7.22 13.24
CA THR A 204 14.74 -7.78 12.66
C THR A 204 13.47 -7.35 13.40
N LYS A 205 13.59 -6.70 14.57
CA LYS A 205 12.47 -6.12 15.32
C LYS A 205 11.95 -4.87 14.60
N SER A 206 10.63 -4.68 14.58
CA SER A 206 10.00 -3.45 14.07
C SER A 206 10.25 -2.26 15.01
N CYS A 207 11.46 -1.69 14.92
CA CYS A 207 11.94 -0.59 15.75
C CYS A 207 12.84 0.36 14.94
N PHE A 208 13.29 1.43 15.59
CA PHE A 208 14.15 2.46 15.02
C PHE A 208 15.39 1.89 14.31
N LEU A 209 16.06 0.88 14.89
CA LEU A 209 17.29 0.30 14.33
C LEU A 209 17.10 -0.21 12.92
N PHE A 210 16.09 -1.07 12.70
CA PHE A 210 15.84 -1.62 11.37
C PHE A 210 15.58 -0.50 10.36
N ARG A 211 14.77 0.50 10.73
CA ARG A 211 14.32 1.56 9.83
C ARG A 211 15.46 2.53 9.50
N SER A 212 16.05 3.15 10.52
CA SER A 212 17.10 4.15 10.37
C SER A 212 18.37 3.56 9.76
N LEU A 213 18.77 2.35 10.17
CA LEU A 213 19.95 1.71 9.57
C LEU A 213 19.68 1.27 8.13
N SER A 214 18.52 0.69 7.82
CA SER A 214 18.19 0.33 6.44
C SER A 214 18.13 1.55 5.54
N LYS A 215 17.57 2.67 6.03
CA LYS A 215 17.56 3.96 5.32
C LYS A 215 18.99 4.45 5.07
N ALA A 216 19.82 4.54 6.11
CA ALA A 216 21.22 4.95 6.00
C ALA A 216 22.03 4.09 5.01
N LEU A 217 21.78 2.78 4.99
CA LEU A 217 22.40 1.84 4.04
C LEU A 217 21.92 2.04 2.60
N ARG A 218 20.64 2.37 2.39
CA ARG A 218 20.05 2.64 1.06
C ARG A 218 20.46 4.00 0.51
N THR A 219 20.55 5.02 1.37
CA THR A 219 20.92 6.39 1.01
C THR A 219 22.42 6.66 1.08
N GLU A 220 23.21 5.68 1.55
CA GLU A 220 24.66 5.77 1.72
C GLU A 220 25.10 7.00 2.54
N ASP A 221 24.30 7.37 3.53
CA ASP A 221 24.60 8.48 4.41
C ASP A 221 25.74 8.09 5.36
N LEU A 222 26.95 8.56 5.04
CA LEU A 222 28.15 8.26 5.81
C LEU A 222 28.07 8.74 7.26
N GLY A 223 27.41 9.87 7.53
CA GLY A 223 27.24 10.38 8.89
C GLY A 223 26.34 9.47 9.72
N SER A 224 25.20 9.07 9.13
CA SER A 224 24.33 8.09 9.75
C SER A 224 25.04 6.74 9.91
N LEU A 225 25.69 6.21 8.88
CA LEU A 225 26.40 4.93 8.97
C LEU A 225 27.51 4.94 10.03
N TYR A 226 28.21 6.07 10.20
CA TYR A 226 29.17 6.26 11.29
C TYR A 226 28.48 6.29 12.67
N THR A 227 27.32 6.93 12.79
CA THR A 227 26.50 6.92 14.02
C THR A 227 26.11 5.49 14.39
N PHE A 228 25.71 4.68 13.41
CA PHE A 228 25.33 3.27 13.62
C PHE A 228 26.53 2.31 13.73
N ARG A 229 27.78 2.79 13.72
CA ARG A 229 29.00 1.94 13.71
C ARG A 229 29.03 0.90 14.83
N TYR A 230 28.59 1.28 16.04
CA TYR A 230 28.54 0.40 17.20
C TYR A 230 27.69 -0.85 16.90
N PHE A 231 26.45 -0.64 16.45
CA PHE A 231 25.52 -1.71 16.15
C PHE A 231 25.87 -2.47 14.86
N ILE A 232 26.38 -1.78 13.83
CA ILE A 232 26.80 -2.43 12.56
C ILE A 232 27.93 -3.43 12.81
N SER A 233 28.89 -3.08 13.67
CA SER A 233 30.01 -3.96 14.02
C SER A 233 29.52 -5.26 14.68
N ASP A 234 28.62 -5.14 15.66
CA ASP A 234 28.01 -6.30 16.34
C ASP A 234 27.21 -7.16 15.37
N LEU A 235 26.39 -6.52 14.53
CA LEU A 235 25.58 -7.22 13.53
C LEU A 235 26.44 -7.97 12.50
N CYS A 236 27.53 -7.35 12.01
CA CYS A 236 28.47 -8.04 11.13
C CYS A 236 29.11 -9.25 11.81
N THR A 237 29.54 -9.08 13.06
CA THR A 237 30.24 -10.11 13.83
C THR A 237 29.34 -11.32 14.07
N ILE A 238 28.09 -11.10 14.52
CA ILE A 238 27.16 -12.21 14.77
C ILE A 238 26.74 -12.91 13.47
N LEU A 239 26.54 -12.20 12.35
CA LEU A 239 26.18 -12.80 11.07
C LEU A 239 27.31 -13.68 10.50
N GLU A 240 28.56 -13.26 10.68
CA GLU A 240 29.73 -14.05 10.29
C GLU A 240 29.90 -15.29 11.18
N ALA A 241 29.71 -15.15 12.50
CA ALA A 241 29.78 -16.27 13.45
C ALA A 241 28.66 -17.30 13.26
N THR A 242 27.46 -16.85 12.89
CA THR A 242 26.26 -17.69 12.70
C THR A 242 26.10 -18.20 11.27
N ARG A 243 27.11 -18.02 10.42
CA ARG A 243 27.06 -18.42 9.01
C ARG A 243 26.65 -19.89 8.87
N ASP A 244 25.49 -20.10 8.25
CA ASP A 244 24.96 -21.43 7.99
C ASP A 244 25.90 -22.18 7.03
N LYS A 245 26.41 -23.34 7.47
CA LYS A 245 27.30 -24.20 6.67
C LYS A 245 26.54 -25.04 5.65
N ARG A 246 25.20 -25.03 5.70
CA ARG A 246 24.36 -25.76 4.73
C ARG A 246 24.38 -25.06 3.37
N ASN A 247 24.34 -25.86 2.31
CA ASN A 247 24.31 -25.35 0.95
C ASN A 247 22.86 -24.93 0.57
N ILE A 248 22.43 -23.77 1.08
CA ILE A 248 21.12 -23.20 0.74
C ILE A 248 21.22 -22.63 -0.68
N THR A 249 20.60 -23.29 -1.64
CA THR A 249 20.65 -22.89 -3.05
C THR A 249 19.54 -21.93 -3.45
N GLN A 250 18.46 -21.84 -2.66
CA GLN A 250 17.31 -21.01 -2.99
C GLN A 250 16.72 -20.30 -1.77
N VAL A 251 16.50 -19.00 -1.93
CA VAL A 251 15.80 -18.12 -0.98
C VAL A 251 14.95 -17.13 -1.76
N TYR A 252 13.99 -16.51 -1.09
CA TYR A 252 13.05 -15.55 -1.66
C TYR A 252 13.13 -14.22 -0.92
N ARG A 253 13.00 -13.12 -1.66
CA ARG A 253 12.90 -11.77 -1.10
C ARG A 253 11.72 -11.07 -1.75
N GLY A 254 10.87 -10.48 -0.92
CA GLY A 254 9.92 -9.48 -1.37
C GLY A 254 10.53 -8.09 -1.17
N GLY A 255 10.55 -7.29 -2.23
CA GLY A 255 10.86 -5.87 -2.18
C GLY A 255 10.15 -5.16 -3.32
N GLN A 256 9.79 -3.90 -3.10
CA GLN A 256 9.42 -3.01 -4.18
C GLN A 256 10.71 -2.48 -4.81
N MET A 257 10.70 -2.32 -6.14
CA MET A 257 11.83 -1.84 -6.92
C MET A 257 11.27 -0.99 -8.06
N ASN A 258 11.98 0.07 -8.43
CA ASN A 258 11.56 0.89 -9.55
C ASN A 258 11.60 0.05 -10.84
N LYS A 259 10.59 0.20 -11.70
CA LYS A 259 10.54 -0.45 -13.01
C LYS A 259 11.78 -0.08 -13.83
N ASP A 260 12.19 1.18 -13.81
CA ASP A 260 13.38 1.65 -14.54
C ASP A 260 14.66 1.00 -13.97
N GLU A 261 14.74 0.78 -12.65
CA GLU A 261 15.86 0.06 -12.02
C GLU A 261 15.93 -1.39 -12.53
N ILE A 262 14.80 -2.09 -12.64
CA ILE A 262 14.73 -3.46 -13.17
C ILE A 262 15.09 -3.51 -14.66
N GLU A 263 14.51 -2.62 -15.46
CA GLU A 263 14.67 -2.63 -16.92
C GLU A 263 16.10 -2.28 -17.35
N ASN A 264 16.84 -1.57 -16.50
CA ASN A 264 18.27 -1.30 -16.71
C ASN A 264 19.16 -2.54 -16.49
N TYR A 265 18.67 -3.62 -15.87
CA TYR A 265 19.45 -4.85 -15.71
C TYR A 265 19.32 -5.77 -16.93
N SER A 266 20.46 -6.05 -17.56
CA SER A 266 20.56 -7.06 -18.63
C SER A 266 20.96 -8.43 -18.07
N VAL A 267 20.57 -9.51 -18.76
CA VAL A 267 21.04 -10.87 -18.43
C VAL A 267 22.57 -10.90 -18.43
N GLY A 268 23.15 -11.46 -17.36
CA GLY A 268 24.61 -11.47 -17.14
C GLY A 268 25.13 -10.27 -16.33
N THR A 269 24.27 -9.37 -15.87
CA THR A 269 24.64 -8.30 -14.94
C THR A 269 24.93 -8.85 -13.55
N ILE A 270 26.06 -8.45 -12.98
CA ILE A 270 26.43 -8.77 -11.59
C ILE A 270 25.91 -7.65 -10.71
N VAL A 271 25.00 -8.00 -9.79
CA VAL A 271 24.42 -7.03 -8.85
C VAL A 271 24.88 -7.25 -7.41
N ALA A 272 25.04 -6.15 -6.68
CA ALA A 272 25.32 -6.16 -5.24
C ALA A 272 24.20 -5.44 -4.47
N THR A 273 23.96 -5.87 -3.24
CA THR A 273 22.94 -5.29 -2.36
C THR A 273 23.52 -4.17 -1.51
N ASN A 274 22.75 -3.10 -1.33
CA ASN A 274 23.19 -1.91 -0.58
C ASN A 274 23.15 -2.05 0.95
N GLY A 275 22.87 -3.22 1.50
CA GLY A 275 22.86 -3.43 2.95
C GLY A 275 22.72 -4.89 3.31
N PHE A 276 22.28 -5.16 4.53
CA PHE A 276 21.99 -6.52 4.97
C PHE A 276 20.76 -7.08 4.24
N LEU A 277 20.99 -8.05 3.36
CA LEU A 277 19.94 -8.66 2.56
C LEU A 277 19.12 -9.64 3.39
N SER A 278 17.95 -9.20 3.85
CA SER A 278 16.97 -10.09 4.50
C SER A 278 16.21 -10.91 3.46
N THR A 279 16.18 -12.23 3.65
CA THR A 279 15.50 -13.19 2.76
C THR A 279 14.73 -14.23 3.58
N SER A 280 13.83 -14.96 2.93
CA SER A 280 13.04 -16.04 3.52
C SER A 280 13.21 -17.32 2.70
N ARG A 281 13.20 -18.48 3.35
CA ARG A 281 13.07 -19.77 2.65
C ARG A 281 11.64 -20.06 2.22
N ASP A 282 10.67 -19.40 2.84
CA ASP A 282 9.26 -19.48 2.48
C ASP A 282 8.88 -18.32 1.54
N LEU A 283 8.46 -18.67 0.32
CA LEU A 283 7.98 -17.74 -0.69
C LEU A 283 6.77 -16.94 -0.21
N LEU A 284 5.88 -17.52 0.60
CA LEU A 284 4.71 -16.83 1.11
C LEU A 284 5.13 -15.71 2.07
N VAL A 285 6.09 -15.99 2.95
CA VAL A 285 6.68 -14.97 3.83
C VAL A 285 7.28 -13.83 3.01
N ALA A 286 8.02 -14.12 1.94
CA ALA A 286 8.58 -13.09 1.06
C ALA A 286 7.47 -12.25 0.38
N LYS A 287 6.38 -12.86 -0.07
CA LYS A 287 5.24 -12.16 -0.69
C LYS A 287 4.55 -11.20 0.27
N ARG A 288 4.54 -11.46 1.58
CA ARG A 288 3.97 -10.55 2.59
C ARG A 288 4.63 -9.17 2.55
N PHE A 289 5.96 -9.15 2.35
CA PHE A 289 6.76 -7.92 2.35
C PHE A 289 6.50 -6.99 1.14
N ILE A 290 5.81 -7.47 0.11
CA ILE A 290 5.38 -6.64 -1.04
C ILE A 290 3.88 -6.34 -1.03
N GLY A 291 3.22 -6.51 0.13
CA GLY A 291 1.79 -6.21 0.28
C GLY A 291 0.86 -7.17 -0.45
N LEU A 292 1.38 -8.24 -1.06
CA LEU A 292 0.57 -9.25 -1.76
C LEU A 292 -0.33 -10.05 -0.81
N ASP A 293 -0.13 -9.92 0.50
CA ASP A 293 -0.97 -10.55 1.52
C ASP A 293 -2.33 -9.86 1.69
N ILE A 294 -2.50 -8.60 1.26
CA ILE A 294 -3.83 -7.96 1.22
C ILE A 294 -4.74 -8.69 0.20
N ILE A 295 -4.17 -9.44 -0.75
CA ILE A 295 -4.90 -10.29 -1.71
C ILE A 295 -5.06 -11.73 -1.18
N THR A 296 -4.52 -12.05 0.00
CA THR A 296 -4.65 -13.37 0.62
C THR A 296 -5.20 -13.31 2.03
N GLU A 297 -6.37 -12.68 2.20
CA GLU A 297 -7.36 -13.32 3.06
C GLU A 297 -7.58 -14.73 2.49
N LYS A 298 -6.96 -15.72 3.13
CA LYS A 298 -7.07 -17.17 2.88
C LYS A 298 -7.47 -17.49 1.45
N SER A 299 -6.50 -17.67 0.54
CA SER A 299 -6.76 -18.13 -0.82
C SER A 299 -7.81 -19.26 -0.80
N PRO A 300 -9.02 -19.03 -1.35
CA PRO A 300 -10.11 -19.97 -1.18
C PRO A 300 -9.71 -21.32 -1.77
N LYS A 301 -9.72 -22.38 -0.95
CA LYS A 301 -9.36 -23.74 -1.38
C LYS A 301 -10.40 -24.36 -2.32
N LYS A 302 -11.49 -23.66 -2.61
CA LYS A 302 -12.65 -24.14 -3.37
C LYS A 302 -13.29 -22.99 -4.14
N CYS A 303 -13.86 -23.27 -5.31
CA CYS A 303 -14.70 -22.32 -6.03
C CYS A 303 -15.83 -21.78 -5.15
N GLU A 304 -15.89 -20.46 -5.01
CA GLU A 304 -16.95 -19.77 -4.26
C GLU A 304 -18.03 -19.18 -5.17
N VAL A 305 -17.91 -19.34 -6.48
CA VAL A 305 -18.96 -19.02 -7.43
C VAL A 305 -20.00 -20.14 -7.44
N THR A 306 -21.25 -19.80 -7.17
CA THR A 306 -22.35 -20.76 -7.09
C THR A 306 -23.59 -20.25 -7.81
N ALA A 307 -24.52 -21.15 -8.10
CA ALA A 307 -25.77 -20.79 -8.74
C ALA A 307 -26.67 -20.01 -7.76
N PHE A 308 -27.17 -18.86 -8.19
CA PHE A 308 -28.18 -18.09 -7.45
C PHE A 308 -29.56 -18.30 -8.09
N LYS A 309 -30.60 -18.45 -7.25
CA LYS A 309 -32.01 -18.53 -7.68
C LYS A 309 -32.80 -17.43 -6.98
N GLY A 310 -33.50 -16.61 -7.76
CA GLY A 310 -34.42 -15.59 -7.25
C GLY A 310 -35.65 -15.50 -8.14
N LYS A 311 -36.83 -15.25 -7.55
CA LYS A 311 -38.13 -15.23 -8.26
C LYS A 311 -38.29 -14.00 -9.18
N ASP A 312 -37.60 -12.93 -8.85
CA ASP A 312 -37.64 -11.65 -9.58
C ASP A 312 -36.61 -11.58 -10.73
N PHE A 313 -35.89 -12.68 -10.96
CA PHE A 313 -34.93 -12.85 -12.04
C PHE A 313 -35.47 -13.80 -13.12
N SER A 314 -35.08 -13.56 -14.36
CA SER A 314 -35.35 -14.44 -15.51
C SER A 314 -34.13 -14.45 -16.44
N GLY A 315 -34.15 -15.27 -17.50
CA GLY A 315 -33.06 -15.33 -18.47
C GLY A 315 -32.00 -16.38 -18.10
N GLU A 316 -30.74 -16.05 -18.32
CA GLU A 316 -29.63 -16.97 -18.07
C GLU A 316 -29.52 -17.36 -16.59
N LYS A 317 -28.99 -18.56 -16.34
CA LYS A 317 -28.68 -19.01 -14.99
C LYS A 317 -27.62 -18.09 -14.38
N ILE A 318 -27.93 -17.50 -13.22
CA ILE A 318 -27.01 -16.62 -12.52
C ILE A 318 -25.96 -17.47 -11.78
N MET A 319 -24.72 -17.33 -12.19
CA MET A 319 -23.57 -17.82 -11.45
C MET A 319 -22.86 -16.62 -10.83
N ALA A 320 -22.75 -16.58 -9.51
CA ALA A 320 -22.21 -15.45 -8.79
C ALA A 320 -21.37 -15.90 -7.59
N HIS A 321 -20.41 -15.06 -7.21
CA HIS A 321 -19.65 -15.24 -5.99
C HIS A 321 -20.59 -15.16 -4.78
N LYS A 322 -20.36 -16.00 -3.75
CA LYS A 322 -21.20 -16.02 -2.54
C LYS A 322 -21.35 -14.65 -1.89
N LEU A 323 -20.28 -13.85 -1.90
CA LEU A 323 -20.28 -12.48 -1.37
C LEU A 323 -21.19 -11.52 -2.16
N PHE A 324 -21.51 -11.84 -3.42
CA PHE A 324 -22.43 -11.06 -4.24
C PHE A 324 -23.90 -11.46 -4.06
N HIS A 325 -24.19 -12.62 -3.43
CA HIS A 325 -25.57 -13.07 -3.20
C HIS A 325 -26.43 -12.09 -2.38
N PRO A 326 -25.94 -11.43 -1.32
CA PRO A 326 -26.71 -10.40 -0.61
C PRO A 326 -27.13 -9.23 -1.50
N HIS A 327 -26.26 -8.83 -2.45
CA HIS A 327 -26.57 -7.79 -3.43
C HIS A 327 -27.64 -8.27 -4.41
N LEU A 328 -27.55 -9.52 -4.91
CA LEU A 328 -28.60 -10.12 -5.76
C LEU A 328 -29.96 -10.20 -5.05
N LYS A 329 -30.00 -10.51 -3.76
CA LYS A 329 -31.24 -10.46 -2.96
C LYS A 329 -31.81 -9.04 -2.89
N SER A 330 -30.93 -8.04 -2.69
CA SER A 330 -31.33 -6.64 -2.65
C SER A 330 -31.86 -6.15 -4.00
N ILE A 331 -31.22 -6.55 -5.11
CA ILE A 331 -31.68 -6.29 -6.48
C ILE A 331 -33.08 -6.88 -6.69
N GLY A 332 -33.29 -8.14 -6.31
CA GLY A 332 -34.60 -8.79 -6.43
C GLY A 332 -35.69 -8.07 -5.60
N ALA A 333 -35.36 -7.65 -4.37
CA ALA A 333 -36.28 -6.91 -3.52
C ALA A 333 -36.67 -5.55 -4.14
N VAL A 334 -35.71 -4.83 -4.73
CA VAL A 334 -35.98 -3.57 -5.45
C VAL A 334 -36.80 -3.83 -6.71
N ALA A 335 -36.47 -4.87 -7.48
CA ALA A 335 -37.24 -5.26 -8.67
C ALA A 335 -38.72 -5.50 -8.33
N LYS A 336 -38.96 -6.27 -7.26
CA LYS A 336 -40.31 -6.54 -6.75
C LYS A 336 -41.04 -5.26 -6.34
N ALA A 337 -40.37 -4.37 -5.59
CA ALA A 337 -40.95 -3.10 -5.14
C ALA A 337 -41.32 -2.18 -6.32
N CYS A 338 -40.48 -2.16 -7.35
CA CYS A 338 -40.68 -1.37 -8.57
C CYS A 338 -41.53 -2.07 -9.64
N LYS A 339 -42.07 -3.26 -9.34
CA LYS A 339 -42.92 -4.06 -10.26
C LYS A 339 -42.24 -4.37 -11.60
N VAL A 340 -40.93 -4.62 -11.58
CA VAL A 340 -40.14 -5.04 -12.75
C VAL A 340 -39.55 -6.44 -12.55
N LYS A 341 -39.14 -7.08 -13.64
CA LYS A 341 -38.32 -8.29 -13.63
C LYS A 341 -36.94 -8.00 -14.19
N VAL A 342 -35.91 -8.56 -13.55
CA VAL A 342 -34.52 -8.46 -14.01
C VAL A 342 -34.24 -9.66 -14.93
N HIS A 343 -34.12 -9.40 -16.22
CA HIS A 343 -33.78 -10.42 -17.21
C HIS A 343 -32.27 -10.48 -17.39
N VAL A 344 -31.63 -11.51 -16.84
CA VAL A 344 -30.18 -11.68 -16.87
C VAL A 344 -29.74 -12.16 -18.25
N THR A 345 -28.85 -11.39 -18.86
CA THR A 345 -28.26 -11.66 -20.18
C THR A 345 -26.79 -12.05 -20.09
N GLY A 346 -26.19 -11.95 -18.90
CA GLY A 346 -24.84 -12.46 -18.65
C GLY A 346 -24.50 -12.51 -17.17
N SER A 347 -23.74 -13.52 -16.77
CA SER A 347 -23.12 -13.63 -15.45
C SER A 347 -21.80 -14.41 -15.58
N PHE A 348 -21.21 -14.88 -14.47
CA PHE A 348 -20.00 -15.69 -14.55
C PHE A 348 -20.22 -16.95 -15.40
N LYS A 349 -19.38 -17.15 -16.41
CA LYS A 349 -19.42 -18.37 -17.23
C LYS A 349 -18.53 -19.44 -16.62
N GLN A 350 -19.14 -20.51 -16.12
CA GLN A 350 -18.40 -21.68 -15.66
C GLN A 350 -17.76 -22.40 -16.85
N LEU A 351 -16.48 -22.76 -16.72
CA LEU A 351 -15.72 -23.47 -17.75
C LEU A 351 -16.29 -24.89 -17.95
N LYS A 352 -16.35 -25.36 -19.20
CA LYS A 352 -16.81 -26.72 -19.50
C LYS A 352 -15.66 -27.73 -19.42
N THR A 353 -14.46 -27.31 -19.79
CA THR A 353 -13.23 -28.08 -19.65
C THR A 353 -12.18 -27.31 -18.83
N PRO A 354 -11.17 -27.99 -18.24
CA PRO A 354 -10.09 -27.32 -17.49
C PRO A 354 -9.24 -26.36 -18.33
N ASN A 355 -9.26 -26.50 -19.66
CA ASN A 355 -8.45 -25.72 -20.60
C ASN A 355 -9.25 -24.58 -21.25
N ASP A 356 -10.56 -24.48 -20.99
CA ASP A 356 -11.37 -23.37 -21.49
C ASP A 356 -11.02 -22.08 -20.74
N PHE A 357 -11.15 -20.93 -21.41
CA PHE A 357 -11.00 -19.62 -20.79
C PHE A 357 -12.28 -18.80 -20.92
N VAL A 358 -12.59 -18.00 -19.90
CA VAL A 358 -13.69 -17.02 -20.02
C VAL A 358 -13.14 -15.81 -20.78
N LEU A 359 -13.58 -15.66 -22.04
CA LEU A 359 -13.19 -14.56 -22.94
C LEU A 359 -13.82 -13.20 -22.60
N THR A 360 -14.50 -13.07 -21.45
CA THR A 360 -15.07 -11.78 -21.08
C THR A 360 -13.97 -10.81 -20.62
N SER A 361 -13.96 -9.62 -21.21
CA SER A 361 -13.15 -8.48 -20.79
C SER A 361 -13.76 -7.74 -19.60
N GLU A 362 -15.02 -8.03 -19.26
CA GLU A 362 -15.70 -7.42 -18.12
C GLU A 362 -15.37 -8.14 -16.83
N MET A 363 -14.48 -7.55 -16.05
CA MET A 363 -13.97 -8.16 -14.83
C MET A 363 -15.05 -8.51 -13.80
N PRO A 364 -16.10 -7.71 -13.53
CA PRO A 364 -17.16 -8.10 -12.61
C PRO A 364 -17.85 -9.42 -12.98
N LEU A 365 -18.07 -9.66 -14.28
CA LEU A 365 -18.61 -10.93 -14.77
C LEU A 365 -17.58 -12.05 -14.65
N ALA A 366 -16.31 -11.76 -14.99
CA ALA A 366 -15.22 -12.73 -14.95
C ALA A 366 -14.92 -13.30 -13.56
N VAL A 367 -15.25 -12.56 -12.49
CA VAL A 367 -15.04 -12.99 -11.10
C VAL A 367 -16.35 -13.32 -10.36
N GLY A 368 -17.51 -13.14 -10.99
CA GLY A 368 -18.83 -13.42 -10.39
C GLY A 368 -19.32 -12.36 -9.41
N HIS A 369 -18.81 -11.14 -9.47
CA HIS A 369 -19.25 -9.99 -8.67
C HIS A 369 -20.18 -9.04 -9.45
N GLY A 370 -20.73 -9.49 -10.58
CA GLY A 370 -21.70 -8.72 -11.34
C GLY A 370 -22.57 -9.55 -12.26
N ILE A 371 -23.61 -8.91 -12.80
CA ILE A 371 -24.54 -9.46 -13.80
C ILE A 371 -24.84 -8.41 -14.87
N ARG A 372 -25.00 -8.88 -16.11
CA ARG A 372 -25.65 -8.11 -17.19
C ARG A 372 -27.14 -8.39 -17.19
N PHE A 373 -27.93 -7.35 -17.43
CA PHE A 373 -29.37 -7.46 -17.36
C PHE A 373 -30.09 -6.54 -18.35
N ASP A 374 -31.32 -6.90 -18.65
CA ASP A 374 -32.36 -6.02 -19.18
C ASP A 374 -33.50 -5.94 -18.17
N LEU A 375 -34.20 -4.81 -18.12
CA LEU A 375 -35.45 -4.69 -17.36
C LEU A 375 -36.62 -5.09 -18.22
N LYS A 376 -37.48 -5.92 -17.65
CA LYS A 376 -38.76 -6.31 -18.24
C LYS A 376 -39.91 -5.90 -17.34
N ASP A 377 -41.05 -5.61 -17.97
CA ASP A 377 -42.32 -5.47 -17.28
C ASP A 377 -42.83 -6.83 -16.76
N PRO A 378 -43.88 -6.88 -15.93
CA PRO A 378 -44.45 -8.12 -15.43
C PRO A 378 -44.99 -9.08 -16.51
N LYS A 379 -45.36 -8.54 -17.67
CA LYS A 379 -45.88 -9.28 -18.83
C LYS A 379 -44.76 -9.82 -19.74
N GLY A 380 -43.51 -9.44 -19.48
CA GLY A 380 -42.32 -9.89 -20.22
C GLY A 380 -41.86 -8.95 -21.33
N GLY A 381 -42.49 -7.78 -21.50
CA GLY A 381 -42.04 -6.74 -22.43
C GLY A 381 -40.75 -6.08 -21.96
N THR A 382 -39.84 -5.75 -22.87
CA THR A 382 -38.57 -5.09 -22.53
C THR A 382 -38.83 -3.62 -22.21
N LEU A 383 -38.54 -3.24 -20.96
CA LEU A 383 -38.76 -1.91 -20.42
C LEU A 383 -37.50 -1.04 -20.53
N CYS A 384 -36.32 -1.62 -20.27
CA CYS A 384 -35.05 -0.92 -20.46
C CYS A 384 -33.91 -1.90 -20.78
N ASN A 385 -33.26 -1.70 -21.92
CA ASN A 385 -32.12 -2.47 -22.40
C ASN A 385 -30.83 -1.59 -22.36
N PRO A 386 -29.68 -2.02 -22.89
CA PRO A 386 -28.44 -1.24 -22.81
C PRO A 386 -28.52 0.11 -23.51
N LEU A 387 -29.30 0.21 -24.59
CA LEU A 387 -29.52 1.47 -25.30
C LEU A 387 -30.28 2.46 -24.42
N CYS A 388 -31.37 2.01 -23.79
CA CYS A 388 -32.12 2.80 -22.82
C CYS A 388 -31.26 3.26 -21.64
N MET A 389 -30.34 2.41 -21.16
CA MET A 389 -29.37 2.76 -20.11
C MET A 389 -28.40 3.85 -20.57
N THR A 390 -27.88 3.72 -21.79
CA THR A 390 -26.90 4.63 -22.38
C THR A 390 -27.50 6.00 -22.70
N SER A 391 -28.69 6.03 -23.29
CA SER A 391 -29.44 7.25 -23.62
C SER A 391 -30.08 7.92 -22.40
N GLN A 392 -30.00 7.28 -21.22
CA GLN A 392 -30.66 7.70 -19.98
C GLN A 392 -32.20 7.80 -20.08
N SER A 393 -32.81 7.16 -21.09
CA SER A 393 -34.26 7.15 -21.27
C SER A 393 -34.99 6.46 -20.12
N TRP A 394 -34.29 5.66 -19.31
CA TRP A 394 -34.83 5.08 -18.08
C TRP A 394 -35.32 6.11 -17.05
N LYS A 395 -34.81 7.35 -17.09
CA LYS A 395 -35.23 8.42 -16.16
C LYS A 395 -36.69 8.84 -16.36
N THR A 396 -37.20 8.75 -17.58
CA THR A 396 -38.59 9.10 -17.91
C THR A 396 -39.54 7.92 -17.77
N LEU A 397 -39.01 6.69 -17.62
CA LEU A 397 -39.77 5.47 -17.38
C LEU A 397 -39.92 5.25 -15.87
N SER A 398 -41.13 5.36 -15.34
CA SER A 398 -41.37 5.40 -13.89
C SER A 398 -40.82 4.16 -13.15
N GLU A 399 -41.01 2.98 -13.74
CA GLU A 399 -40.61 1.69 -13.18
C GLU A 399 -39.09 1.45 -13.31
N ALA A 400 -38.48 1.85 -14.44
CA ALA A 400 -37.03 1.76 -14.59
C ALA A 400 -36.33 2.77 -13.66
N ASN A 401 -36.81 4.01 -13.57
CA ASN A 401 -36.28 5.01 -12.67
C ASN A 401 -36.35 4.55 -11.21
N CYS A 402 -37.49 4.00 -10.79
CA CYS A 402 -37.64 3.37 -9.48
C CYS A 402 -36.56 2.31 -9.24
N PHE A 403 -36.37 1.39 -10.20
CA PHE A 403 -35.43 0.30 -10.05
C PHE A 403 -33.98 0.79 -9.99
N ILE A 404 -33.55 1.60 -10.97
CA ILE A 404 -32.17 2.06 -11.08
C ILE A 404 -31.76 2.88 -9.86
N THR A 405 -32.59 3.85 -9.44
CA THR A 405 -32.30 4.65 -8.24
C THR A 405 -32.38 3.83 -6.97
N GLY A 406 -33.31 2.88 -6.88
CA GLY A 406 -33.44 1.97 -5.75
C GLY A 406 -32.22 1.07 -5.56
N VAL A 407 -31.67 0.53 -6.65
CA VAL A 407 -30.47 -0.30 -6.65
C VAL A 407 -29.22 0.51 -6.28
N GLN A 408 -29.09 1.74 -6.80
CA GLN A 408 -27.99 2.66 -6.41
C GLN A 408 -28.02 3.00 -4.92
N LYS A 409 -29.20 3.27 -4.35
CA LYS A 409 -29.36 3.52 -2.90
C LYS A 409 -28.97 2.33 -2.02
N LYS A 410 -28.92 1.12 -2.58
CA LYS A 410 -28.45 -0.09 -1.90
C LYS A 410 -26.93 -0.32 -2.06
N GLY A 411 -26.21 0.65 -2.61
CA GLY A 411 -24.75 0.60 -2.77
C GLY A 411 -24.26 -0.20 -3.97
N ILE A 412 -25.17 -0.61 -4.86
CA ILE A 412 -24.86 -1.40 -6.05
C ILE A 412 -24.59 -0.45 -7.22
N LYS A 413 -23.50 -0.70 -7.94
CA LYS A 413 -22.98 0.19 -8.97
C LYS A 413 -23.35 -0.28 -10.37
N PHE A 414 -23.30 0.70 -11.28
CA PHE A 414 -23.40 0.49 -12.71
C PHE A 414 -22.05 0.86 -13.34
N THR A 415 -21.15 -0.11 -13.52
CA THR A 415 -19.83 0.14 -14.13
C THR A 415 -19.87 0.21 -15.65
N GLN A 416 -20.89 -0.38 -16.28
CA GLN A 416 -21.22 -0.21 -17.70
C GLN A 416 -22.74 -0.10 -17.88
N PRO A 417 -23.23 0.47 -19.00
CA PRO A 417 -24.66 0.51 -19.27
C PRO A 417 -25.21 -0.91 -19.37
N ASN A 418 -26.03 -1.32 -18.39
CA ASN A 418 -26.59 -2.67 -18.18
C ASN A 418 -25.78 -3.67 -17.33
N LEU A 419 -24.66 -3.24 -16.72
CA LEU A 419 -23.84 -4.09 -15.84
C LEU A 419 -24.03 -3.66 -14.39
N LEU A 420 -24.56 -4.55 -13.55
CA LEU A 420 -24.68 -4.36 -12.10
C LEU A 420 -23.55 -5.08 -11.38
N ASP A 421 -22.87 -4.40 -10.46
CA ASP A 421 -21.81 -4.98 -9.64
C ASP A 421 -21.69 -4.30 -8.26
N ASP A 422 -20.90 -4.90 -7.37
CA ASP A 422 -20.66 -4.39 -6.02
C ASP A 422 -19.46 -3.43 -5.91
N GLY A 423 -18.85 -3.06 -7.03
CA GLY A 423 -17.72 -2.14 -7.12
C GLY A 423 -16.42 -2.67 -6.53
N GLN A 424 -16.33 -3.92 -6.07
CA GLN A 424 -15.10 -4.46 -5.49
C GLN A 424 -13.97 -4.55 -6.53
N VAL A 425 -14.33 -4.96 -7.75
CA VAL A 425 -13.36 -5.14 -8.83
C VAL A 425 -12.79 -3.82 -9.34
N GLY A 426 -13.59 -2.75 -9.33
CA GLY A 426 -13.13 -1.41 -9.72
C GLY A 426 -12.12 -0.77 -8.76
N LYS A 427 -11.85 -1.40 -7.61
CA LYS A 427 -10.81 -0.98 -6.66
C LYS A 427 -9.44 -1.61 -6.93
N LEU A 428 -9.38 -2.61 -7.81
CA LEU A 428 -8.16 -3.36 -8.12
C LEU A 428 -7.38 -2.69 -9.26
N SER A 429 -6.05 -2.78 -9.20
CA SER A 429 -5.20 -2.45 -10.34
C SER A 429 -5.43 -3.46 -11.48
N SER A 430 -5.18 -3.08 -12.74
CA SER A 430 -5.37 -3.99 -13.88
C SER A 430 -4.61 -5.33 -13.72
N PRO A 431 -3.34 -5.36 -13.25
CA PRO A 431 -2.63 -6.61 -12.98
C PRO A 431 -3.29 -7.46 -11.88
N ASP A 432 -3.77 -6.85 -10.80
CA ASP A 432 -4.40 -7.57 -9.69
C ASP A 432 -5.75 -8.14 -10.09
N ALA A 433 -6.51 -7.40 -10.88
CA ALA A 433 -7.76 -7.85 -11.44
C ALA A 433 -7.54 -9.09 -12.32
N GLU A 434 -6.58 -9.05 -13.26
CA GLU A 434 -6.28 -10.20 -14.13
C GLU A 434 -5.79 -11.42 -13.35
N LYS A 435 -4.99 -11.22 -12.31
CA LYS A 435 -4.58 -12.29 -11.40
C LYS A 435 -5.76 -12.90 -10.65
N LEU A 436 -6.69 -12.09 -10.15
CA LEU A 436 -7.90 -12.54 -9.48
C LEU A 436 -8.79 -13.36 -10.43
N LYS A 437 -8.97 -12.89 -11.67
CA LYS A 437 -9.68 -13.62 -12.73
C LYS A 437 -9.06 -14.97 -13.00
N ALA A 438 -7.74 -15.04 -13.22
CA ALA A 438 -7.03 -16.31 -13.44
C ALA A 438 -7.18 -17.27 -12.26
N GLN A 439 -7.11 -16.75 -11.02
CA GLN A 439 -7.27 -17.55 -9.82
C GLN A 439 -8.69 -18.13 -9.68
N ILE A 440 -9.73 -17.31 -9.87
CA ILE A 440 -11.12 -17.77 -9.79
C ILE A 440 -11.43 -18.78 -10.90
N GLN A 441 -10.96 -18.53 -12.12
CA GLN A 441 -11.09 -19.47 -13.24
C GLN A 441 -10.46 -20.83 -12.91
N LYS A 442 -9.24 -20.84 -12.37
CA LYS A 442 -8.57 -22.07 -11.94
C LYS A 442 -9.32 -22.81 -10.84
N LEU A 443 -9.85 -22.09 -9.85
CA LEU A 443 -10.59 -22.69 -8.73
C LEU A 443 -11.95 -23.25 -9.15
N CYS A 444 -12.59 -22.61 -10.14
CA CYS A 444 -13.92 -22.96 -10.64
C CYS A 444 -13.90 -23.83 -11.89
N ALA A 445 -12.72 -24.17 -12.41
CA ALA A 445 -12.55 -25.14 -13.48
C ALA A 445 -13.05 -26.53 -13.03
N PRO A 446 -13.68 -27.31 -13.93
CA PRO A 446 -14.05 -28.69 -13.64
C PRO A 446 -12.79 -29.50 -13.32
N LYS A 447 -12.88 -30.43 -12.37
CA LYS A 447 -11.75 -31.31 -12.04
C LYS A 447 -11.52 -32.26 -13.20
N ALA A 448 -10.25 -32.47 -13.58
CA ALA A 448 -9.90 -33.50 -14.54
C ALA A 448 -10.43 -34.86 -14.05
N PRO A 449 -10.99 -35.71 -14.93
CA PRO A 449 -11.37 -37.06 -14.56
C PRO A 449 -10.14 -37.75 -13.97
N LYS A 450 -10.29 -38.38 -12.80
CA LYS A 450 -9.23 -39.22 -12.24
C LYS A 450 -9.07 -40.40 -13.20
N GLY A 451 -7.96 -40.42 -13.93
CA GLY A 451 -7.52 -41.58 -14.70
C GLY A 451 -7.17 -42.75 -13.81
#